data_AF-A0A194XWG5-F1
#
_entry.id   AF-A0A194XWG5-F1
#
_cell.length_a   1.000
_cell.length_b   1.000
_cell.length_c   1.000
_cell.angle_alpha   90.00
_cell.angle_beta   90.00
_cell.angle_gamma   90.00
#
_symmetry.space_group_name_H-M   'P 1'
#
loop_
_entity.id
_entity.type
_entity.pdbx_description
1 polymer ?
#
loop_
_entity_poly.entity_id
_entity_poly.type
_entity_poly.pdbx_seq_one_letter_code
_entity_poly.pdbx_strand_id
1 'polypeptide(L)' 'MASVSEADSLRAKGNTFYKSGNLLKAIELYQRAFNLEPSNSAALGNLSAAQYELGEYKKCVETAERRCPY' A
#
# COMPACT_ATOMS: atom_id res chain seq x y z
N MET A 1 3.00 19.93 15.11
CA MET A 1 3.92 18.80 14.78
C MET A 1 3.08 17.74 14.12
N ALA A 2 3.49 17.27 12.94
CA ALA A 2 2.68 16.38 12.11
C ALA A 2 2.29 15.13 12.90
N SER A 3 1.01 14.98 13.21
CA SER A 3 0.44 13.73 13.70
C SER A 3 0.68 12.71 12.59
N VAL A 4 1.76 11.94 12.69
CA VAL A 4 2.01 10.84 11.77
C VAL A 4 0.83 9.90 11.91
N SER A 5 -0.07 9.92 10.93
CA SER A 5 -1.20 9.00 10.86
C SER A 5 -0.61 7.59 10.96
N GLU A 6 -1.23 6.71 11.75
CA GLU A 6 -0.76 5.34 11.90
C GLU A 6 -0.64 4.64 10.53
N ALA A 7 -1.49 5.05 9.57
CA ALA A 7 -1.40 4.67 8.16
C ALA A 7 -0.07 5.10 7.51
N ASP A 8 0.41 6.31 7.75
CA ASP A 8 1.70 6.79 7.24
C ASP A 8 2.88 6.01 7.84
N SER A 9 2.79 5.65 9.12
CA SER A 9 3.82 4.84 9.78
C SER A 9 3.88 3.42 9.22
N LEU A 10 2.72 2.81 8.95
CA LEU A 10 2.62 1.51 8.27
C LEU A 10 3.11 1.57 6.83
N ARG A 11 2.78 2.63 6.09
CA ARG A 11 3.29 2.88 4.73
C ARG A 11 4.81 3.00 4.74
N ALA A 12 5.39 3.75 5.68
CA ALA A 12 6.83 3.88 5.81
C ALA A 12 7.51 2.53 6.11
N LYS A 13 6.92 1.71 7.00
CA LYS A 13 7.38 0.33 7.23
C LYS A 13 7.28 -0.53 5.97
N GLY A 14 6.18 -0.42 5.24
CA GLY A 14 5.96 -1.11 3.96
C GLY A 14 7.06 -0.78 2.95
N ASN A 15 7.43 0.50 2.85
CA ASN A 15 8.53 0.95 1.97
C ASN A 15 9.88 0.31 2.35
N THR A 16 10.15 0.12 3.65
CA THR A 16 11.37 -0.57 4.10
C THR A 16 11.39 -2.03 3.66
N PHE A 17 10.27 -2.75 3.81
CA PHE A 17 10.15 -4.14 3.33
C PHE A 17 10.22 -4.24 1.81
N TYR A 18 9.62 -3.28 1.10
CA TYR A 18 9.68 -3.17 -0.36
C TYR A 18 11.13 -3.07 -0.84
N LYS A 19 11.90 -2.15 -0.25
CA LYS A 19 13.34 -1.98 -0.55
C LYS A 19 14.17 -3.19 -0.16
N SER A 20 13.70 -3.97 0.81
CA SER A 20 14.34 -5.23 1.22
C SER A 20 13.97 -6.40 0.31
N GLY A 21 13.21 -6.18 -0.77
CA GLY A 21 12.71 -7.21 -1.69
C GLY A 21 11.57 -8.05 -1.13
N ASN A 22 11.10 -7.74 0.08
CA ASN A 22 10.04 -8.48 0.76
C ASN A 22 8.67 -7.87 0.43
N LEU A 23 8.27 -8.01 -0.84
CA LEU A 23 7.06 -7.41 -1.39
C LEU A 23 5.79 -7.92 -0.68
N LEU A 24 5.75 -9.19 -0.29
CA LEU A 24 4.61 -9.77 0.45
C LEU A 24 4.32 -9.03 1.77
N LYS A 25 5.35 -8.79 2.59
CA LYS A 25 5.20 -8.02 3.83
C LYS A 25 4.86 -6.55 3.55
N ALA A 26 5.42 -5.97 2.49
CA ALA A 26 5.11 -4.60 2.09
C ALA A 26 3.60 -4.46 1.77
N ILE A 27 3.06 -5.39 0.97
CA ILE A 27 1.64 -5.47 0.61
C ILE A 27 0.75 -5.54 1.85
N GLU A 28 1.07 -6.41 2.82
CA GLU A 28 0.26 -6.54 4.05
C GLU A 28 0.24 -5.22 4.85
N LEU A 29 1.39 -4.54 4.93
CA LEU A 29 1.49 -3.25 5.63
C LEU A 29 0.74 -2.13 4.92
N TYR A 30 0.82 -2.06 3.58
CA TYR A 30 0.06 -1.08 2.82
C TYR A 30 -1.46 -1.34 2.88
N GLN A 31 -1.90 -2.60 2.90
CA GLN A 31 -3.30 -2.94 3.11
C GLN A 31 -3.79 -2.51 4.50
N ARG A 32 -2.99 -2.71 5.55
CA ARG A 32 -3.34 -2.19 6.89
C ARG A 32 -3.40 -0.67 6.89
N ALA A 33 -2.45 0.00 6.24
CA ALA A 33 -2.45 1.45 6.10
C ALA A 33 -3.71 1.94 5.39
N PHE A 34 -4.13 1.26 4.31
CA PHE A 34 -5.36 1.57 3.58
C PHE A 34 -6.62 1.29 4.42
N ASN A 35 -6.65 0.23 5.22
CA ASN A 35 -7.79 -0.04 6.10
C ASN A 35 -7.95 0.99 7.23
N LEU A 36 -6.85 1.55 7.72
CA LEU A 36 -6.87 2.63 8.70
C LEU A 36 -7.30 3.96 8.07
N GLU A 37 -6.79 4.25 6.89
CA GLU A 37 -7.08 5.48 6.18
C GLU A 37 -7.37 5.16 4.71
N PRO A 38 -8.64 4.85 4.37
CA PRO A 38 -9.05 4.53 3.01
C PRO A 38 -8.86 5.71 2.05
N SER A 39 -8.87 6.93 2.59
CA SER A 39 -8.56 8.16 1.86
C SER A 39 -7.06 8.31 1.54
N ASN A 40 -6.19 7.47 2.12
CA ASN A 40 -4.76 7.56 1.92
C ASN A 40 -4.36 7.04 0.54
N SER A 41 -4.33 7.99 -0.37
CA SER A 41 -3.93 7.78 -1.74
C SER A 41 -2.50 7.23 -1.89
N ALA A 42 -1.59 7.55 -0.96
CA ALA A 42 -0.20 7.14 -1.06
C ALA A 42 -0.01 5.66 -0.69
N ALA A 43 -0.72 5.17 0.33
CA ALA A 43 -0.68 3.77 0.73
C ALA A 43 -1.16 2.85 -0.40
N LEU A 44 -2.24 3.23 -1.07
CA LEU A 44 -2.82 2.45 -2.17
C LEU A 44 -1.92 2.44 -3.42
N GLY A 45 -1.28 3.57 -3.77
CA GLY A 45 -0.30 3.60 -4.86
C GLY A 45 0.90 2.68 -4.60
N ASN A 46 1.41 2.67 -3.37
CA ASN A 46 2.52 1.79 -2.99
C ASN A 46 2.10 0.31 -2.94
N LEU A 47 0.86 0.03 -2.56
CA LEU A 47 0.27 -1.32 -2.61
C LEU A 47 0.22 -1.84 -4.05
N SER A 48 -0.31 -1.04 -4.98
CA SER A 48 -0.38 -1.39 -6.41
C SER A 48 1.02 -1.63 -6.98
N ALA A 49 1.99 -0.77 -6.66
CA ALA A 49 3.38 -0.96 -7.09
C ALA A 49 3.98 -2.28 -6.55
N ALA A 50 3.74 -2.60 -5.28
CA ALA A 50 4.26 -3.83 -4.67
C ALA A 50 3.61 -5.09 -5.25
N GLN A 51 2.31 -5.05 -5.54
CA GLN A 51 1.61 -6.15 -6.22
C GLN A 51 2.10 -6.31 -7.66
N TYR A 52 2.36 -5.21 -8.36
CA TYR A 52 2.90 -5.22 -9.71
C TYR A 52 4.30 -5.84 -9.75
N GLU A 53 5.19 -5.43 -8.85
CA GLU A 53 6.54 -6.02 -8.75
C GLU A 53 6.52 -7.49 -8.32
N LEU A 54 5.50 -7.90 -7.55
CA LEU A 54 5.32 -9.30 -7.17
C LEU A 54 4.78 -10.17 -8.32
N GLY A 55 4.28 -9.56 -9.40
CA GLY A 55 3.61 -10.25 -10.51
C GLY A 55 2.11 -10.51 -10.28
N GLU A 56 1.53 -9.98 -9.21
CA GLU A 56 0.12 -10.12 -8.84
C GLU A 56 -0.76 -9.07 -9.56
N TYR A 57 -0.68 -9.04 -10.89
CA TYR A 57 -1.34 -8.02 -11.70
C TYR A 57 -2.87 -7.96 -11.51
N LYS A 58 -3.52 -9.12 -11.31
CA LYS A 58 -4.96 -9.18 -11.05
C LYS A 58 -5.36 -8.41 -9.78
N LYS A 59 -4.61 -8.62 -8.69
CA LYS A 59 -4.85 -7.90 -7.42
C LYS A 59 -4.49 -6.43 -7.52
N CYS A 60 -3.46 -6.09 -8.30
CA CYS A 60 -3.09 -4.72 -8.60
C CYS A 60 -4.25 -3.96 -9.26
N VAL A 61 -4.88 -4.56 -10.27
CA VAL A 61 -6.03 -3.96 -10.97
C VAL A 61 -7.20 -3.77 -10.01
N GLU A 62 -7.59 -4.79 -9.25
CA GLU A 62 -8.69 -4.67 -8.27
C GLU A 62 -8.41 -3.57 -7.23
N THR A 63 -7.16 -3.49 -6.77
CA THR A 63 -6.73 -2.45 -5.82
C THR A 63 -6.81 -1.06 -6.45
N ALA A 64 -6.36 -0.91 -7.70
CA ALA A 64 -6.42 0.35 -8.43
C ALA A 64 -7.87 0.77 -8.75
N GLU A 65 -8.75 -0.18 -9.05
CA GLU A 65 -10.18 0.06 -9.29
C GLU A 65 -10.89 0.54 -8.03
N ARG A 66 -10.55 0.02 -6.84
CA ARG A 66 -11.09 0.55 -5.56
C ARG A 66 -10.78 2.02 -5.32
N ARG A 67 -9.70 2.55 -5.91
CA ARG A 67 -9.32 3.95 -5.80
C ARG A 67 -10.23 4.88 -6.61
N CYS A 68 -10.84 4.36 -7.68
CA CYS A 68 -11.63 5.15 -8.61
C CYS A 68 -13.07 4.61 -8.65
N PRO A 69 -13.91 4.93 -7.65
CA PRO A 69 -15.34 4.78 -7.85
C PRO A 69 -15.74 5.76 -8.97
N TYR A 70 -16.27 5.20 -10.06
CA TYR A 70 -16.86 5.96 -11.18
C TYR A 70 -17.88 7.00 -10.70
#